data_AF-A0AAD6G542-F1
#
_entry.id   AF-A0AAD6G542-F1
#
_cell.length_a   1.000
_cell.length_b   1.000
_cell.length_c   1.000
_cell.angle_alpha   90.00
_cell.angle_beta   90.00
_cell.angle_gamma   90.00
#
_symmetry.space_group_name_H-M   'P 1'
#
loop_
_entity.id
_entity.type
_entity.pdbx_description
1 polymer ?
#
loop_
_entity_poly.entity_id
_entity_poly.type
_entity_poly.pdbx_seq_one_letter_code
_entity_poly.pdbx_strand_id
1 'polypeptide(L)'
;MYQRVLEGREKVFGPEHPNTLNAVTDLGVLLQRKGKYEEAEPMHRRDLEGSEKALGLEHPDTFISVDNLGMLLQRMGNYEEAEPLHRRALEGREKALGFEHPDTLSSVNNLGVLLQDQGKDEEAEAMYRRALEAYQKTLGPEHPDTLACRKNIARSRKLLRWAQHVLTTQSVEDPSDEHPSVEETSTLAPKQNKPSTPAQKFLENHPLFRGSRSAQAVPRRDDLDEVD
;
A
#
# COMPACT_ATOMS: atom_id res chain seq x y z
N MET A 1 -7.08 13.61 -25.13
CA MET A 1 -5.80 14.18 -25.61
C MET A 1 -4.66 13.19 -25.42
N TYR A 2 -4.39 12.71 -24.19
CA TYR A 2 -3.32 11.77 -23.88
C TYR A 2 -3.32 10.45 -24.69
N GLN A 3 -4.48 9.82 -24.92
CA GLN A 3 -4.59 8.62 -25.77
C GLN A 3 -4.04 8.84 -27.19
N ARG A 4 -4.43 9.95 -27.82
CA ARG A 4 -3.96 10.33 -29.17
C ARG A 4 -2.47 10.68 -29.19
N VAL A 5 -1.96 11.27 -28.11
CA VAL A 5 -0.53 11.55 -27.96
C VAL A 5 0.26 10.24 -27.85
N LEU A 6 -0.25 9.27 -27.09
CA LEU A 6 0.38 7.96 -26.94
C LEU A 6 0.44 7.21 -28.28
N GLU A 7 -0.68 7.10 -28.99
CA GLU A 7 -0.73 6.47 -30.32
C GLU A 7 0.22 7.13 -31.33
N GLY A 8 0.34 8.47 -31.28
CA GLY A 8 1.28 9.20 -32.11
C GLY A 8 2.74 8.91 -31.75
N ARG A 9 3.07 8.87 -30.46
CA ARG A 9 4.43 8.60 -29.99
C ARG A 9 4.87 7.16 -30.25
N GLU A 10 3.99 6.18 -30.07
CA GLU A 10 4.28 4.78 -30.39
C GLU A 10 4.65 4.58 -31.86
N LYS A 11 3.94 5.26 -32.77
CA LYS A 11 4.22 5.17 -34.22
C LYS A 11 5.55 5.81 -34.61
N VAL A 12 5.96 6.87 -33.93
CA VAL A 12 7.16 7.64 -34.29
C VAL A 12 8.41 7.10 -33.61
N PHE A 13 8.31 6.74 -32.33
CA PHE A 13 9.46 6.42 -31.48
C PHE A 13 9.51 4.96 -31.04
N GLY A 14 8.42 4.21 -31.20
CA GLY A 14 8.28 2.87 -30.66
C GLY A 14 7.76 2.83 -29.22
N PRO A 15 7.38 1.63 -28.72
CA PRO A 15 6.71 1.45 -27.44
C PRO A 15 7.59 1.67 -26.21
N GLU A 16 8.91 1.47 -26.33
CA GLU A 16 9.89 1.51 -25.23
C GLU A 16 10.68 2.83 -25.16
N HIS A 17 10.42 3.75 -26.09
CA HIS A 17 11.14 5.02 -26.11
C HIS A 17 10.75 5.88 -24.91
N PRO A 18 11.69 6.59 -24.24
CA PRO A 18 11.42 7.39 -23.04
C PRO A 18 10.22 8.36 -23.17
N ASN A 19 10.10 9.05 -24.31
CA ASN A 19 8.95 9.92 -24.58
C ASN A 19 7.60 9.17 -24.64
N THR A 20 7.58 7.93 -25.15
CA THR A 20 6.38 7.09 -25.16
C THR A 20 6.04 6.66 -23.74
N LEU A 21 7.03 6.19 -22.98
CA LEU A 21 6.86 5.80 -21.58
C LEU A 21 6.34 6.95 -20.72
N ASN A 22 6.91 8.14 -20.84
CA ASN A 22 6.39 9.34 -20.16
C ASN A 22 4.91 9.62 -20.47
N ALA A 23 4.46 9.40 -21.73
CA ALA A 23 3.04 9.55 -22.06
C ALA A 23 2.16 8.47 -21.43
N VAL A 24 2.67 7.23 -21.30
CA VAL A 24 1.99 6.14 -20.60
C VAL A 24 1.87 6.49 -19.11
N THR A 25 2.94 6.96 -18.47
CA THR A 25 2.94 7.38 -17.06
C THR A 25 1.93 8.51 -16.83
N ASP A 26 1.94 9.54 -17.68
CA ASP A 26 1.01 10.68 -17.57
C ASP A 26 -0.45 10.23 -17.70
N LEU A 27 -0.73 9.30 -18.62
CA LEU A 27 -2.06 8.72 -18.78
C LEU A 27 -2.47 7.91 -17.54
N GLY A 28 -1.57 7.09 -17.01
CA GLY A 28 -1.77 6.35 -15.76
C GLY A 28 -2.12 7.28 -14.60
N VAL A 29 -1.31 8.31 -14.36
CA VAL A 29 -1.54 9.30 -13.30
C VAL A 29 -2.88 10.02 -13.48
N LEU A 30 -3.26 10.37 -14.71
CA LEU A 30 -4.55 10.99 -14.99
C LEU A 30 -5.73 10.05 -14.66
N LEU A 31 -5.62 8.78 -15.01
CA LEU A 31 -6.63 7.76 -14.69
C LEU A 31 -6.76 7.57 -13.19
N GLN A 32 -5.63 7.51 -12.46
CA GLN A 32 -5.64 7.47 -11.00
C GLN A 32 -6.37 8.69 -10.39
N ARG A 33 -6.10 9.90 -10.89
CA ARG A 33 -6.77 11.13 -10.41
C ARG A 33 -8.28 11.11 -10.66
N LYS A 34 -8.74 10.34 -11.63
CA LYS A 34 -10.16 10.11 -11.93
C LYS A 34 -10.76 8.93 -11.17
N GLY A 35 -9.99 8.25 -10.32
CA GLY A 35 -10.41 7.05 -9.59
C GLY A 35 -10.55 5.80 -10.45
N LYS A 36 -10.04 5.80 -11.69
CA LYS A 36 -10.07 4.66 -12.61
C LYS A 36 -8.82 3.81 -12.42
N TYR A 37 -8.73 3.14 -11.28
CA TYR A 37 -7.49 2.45 -10.88
C TYR A 37 -7.19 1.22 -11.73
N GLU A 38 -8.21 0.46 -12.12
CA GLU A 38 -8.11 -0.72 -12.97
C GLU A 38 -7.67 -0.37 -14.40
N GLU A 39 -8.02 0.83 -14.89
CA GLU A 39 -7.52 1.34 -16.17
C GLU A 39 -6.08 1.89 -16.04
N ALA A 40 -5.70 2.40 -14.87
CA ALA A 40 -4.38 2.95 -14.61
C ALA A 40 -3.30 1.86 -14.45
N GLU A 41 -3.65 0.71 -13.86
CA GLU A 41 -2.73 -0.40 -13.59
C GLU A 41 -1.96 -0.88 -14.83
N PRO A 42 -2.61 -1.22 -15.96
CA PRO A 42 -1.89 -1.65 -17.15
C PRO A 42 -0.96 -0.57 -17.71
N MET A 43 -1.27 0.72 -17.49
CA MET A 43 -0.38 1.80 -17.91
C MET A 43 0.90 1.80 -17.06
N HIS A 44 0.78 1.71 -15.73
CA HIS A 44 1.94 1.70 -14.84
C HIS A 44 2.79 0.43 -14.97
N ARG A 45 2.17 -0.74 -15.18
CA ARG A 45 2.93 -1.97 -15.45
C ARG A 45 3.71 -1.89 -16.75
N ARG A 46 3.09 -1.34 -17.80
CA ARG A 46 3.75 -1.14 -19.09
C ARG A 46 4.90 -0.13 -18.98
N ASP A 47 4.70 0.97 -18.25
CA ASP A 47 5.74 1.95 -17.99
C ASP A 47 6.94 1.32 -17.27
N LEU A 48 6.67 0.52 -16.22
CA LEU A 48 7.71 -0.20 -15.49
C LEU A 48 8.47 -1.18 -16.41
N GLU A 49 7.77 -2.03 -17.16
CA GLU A 49 8.42 -3.00 -18.06
C GLU A 49 9.27 -2.29 -19.13
N GLY A 50 8.75 -1.20 -19.70
CA GLY A 50 9.49 -0.41 -20.69
C GLY A 50 10.72 0.28 -20.11
N SER A 51 10.60 0.87 -18.92
CA SER A 51 11.73 1.52 -18.23
C SER A 51 12.81 0.51 -17.84
N GLU A 52 12.43 -0.67 -17.37
CA GLU A 52 13.37 -1.75 -17.06
C GLU A 52 14.15 -2.22 -18.29
N LYS A 53 13.49 -2.33 -19.45
CA LYS A 53 14.15 -2.71 -20.71
C LYS A 53 15.04 -1.61 -21.26
N ALA A 54 14.57 -0.36 -21.25
CA ALA A 54 15.26 0.75 -21.88
C ALA A 54 16.41 1.30 -21.04
N LEU A 55 16.25 1.36 -19.72
CA LEU A 55 17.17 2.05 -18.79
C LEU A 55 17.84 1.08 -17.81
N GLY A 56 17.26 -0.09 -17.58
CA GLY A 56 17.74 -1.08 -16.63
C GLY A 56 17.02 -1.03 -15.27
N LEU A 57 17.21 -2.10 -14.48
CA LEU A 57 16.50 -2.32 -13.22
C LEU A 57 16.84 -1.32 -12.11
N GLU A 58 18.06 -0.75 -12.14
CA GLU A 58 18.60 0.13 -11.10
C GLU A 58 18.67 1.60 -11.52
N HIS A 59 18.09 1.96 -12.67
CA HIS A 59 18.09 3.34 -13.14
C HIS A 59 17.13 4.22 -12.30
N PRO A 60 17.50 5.48 -11.95
CA PRO A 60 16.65 6.38 -11.19
C PRO A 60 15.22 6.53 -11.72
N ASP A 61 15.07 6.67 -13.05
CA ASP A 61 13.76 6.77 -13.69
C ASP A 61 12.94 5.48 -13.58
N THR A 62 13.58 4.30 -13.58
CA THR A 62 12.89 3.03 -13.33
C THR A 62 12.27 3.01 -11.93
N PHE A 63 12.93 3.60 -10.93
CA PHE A 63 12.36 3.70 -9.58
C PHE A 63 11.13 4.61 -9.51
N ILE A 64 11.03 5.62 -10.40
CA ILE A 64 9.80 6.43 -10.53
C ILE A 64 8.64 5.55 -11.01
N SER A 65 8.86 4.71 -12.03
CA SER A 65 7.84 3.76 -12.50
C SER A 65 7.47 2.73 -11.43
N VAL A 66 8.44 2.20 -10.68
CA VAL A 66 8.20 1.28 -9.56
C VAL A 66 7.32 1.93 -8.49
N ASP A 67 7.61 3.16 -8.06
CA ASP A 67 6.81 3.87 -7.07
C ASP A 67 5.39 4.17 -7.56
N ASN A 68 5.23 4.57 -8.82
CA ASN A 68 3.91 4.85 -9.37
C ASN A 68 3.01 3.62 -9.37
N LEU A 69 3.56 2.45 -9.69
CA LEU A 69 2.84 1.18 -9.59
C LEU A 69 2.57 0.80 -8.12
N GLY A 70 3.56 0.95 -7.23
CA GLY A 70 3.39 0.69 -5.80
C GLY A 70 2.29 1.54 -5.17
N MET A 71 2.28 2.85 -5.43
CA MET A 71 1.25 3.77 -4.93
C MET A 71 -0.15 3.42 -5.47
N LEU A 72 -0.24 2.99 -6.73
CA LEU A 72 -1.52 2.55 -7.30
C LEU A 72 -2.04 1.31 -6.59
N LEU A 73 -1.19 0.28 -6.44
CA LEU A 73 -1.55 -0.96 -5.78
C LEU A 73 -1.95 -0.72 -4.32
N GLN A 74 -1.25 0.18 -3.63
CA GLN A 74 -1.64 0.64 -2.29
C GLN A 74 -3.04 1.26 -2.28
N ARG A 75 -3.36 2.15 -3.24
CA ARG A 75 -4.71 2.74 -3.34
C ARG A 75 -5.82 1.73 -3.66
N MET A 76 -5.47 0.64 -4.33
CA MET A 76 -6.39 -0.48 -4.59
C MET A 76 -6.52 -1.43 -3.39
N GLY A 77 -5.71 -1.25 -2.34
CA GLY A 77 -5.66 -2.14 -1.18
C GLY A 77 -4.81 -3.41 -1.40
N ASN A 78 -4.07 -3.49 -2.51
CA ASN A 78 -3.20 -4.62 -2.86
C ASN A 78 -1.83 -4.47 -2.17
N TYR A 79 -1.83 -4.42 -0.85
CA TYR A 79 -0.63 -4.10 -0.07
C TYR A 79 0.51 -5.12 -0.20
N GLU A 80 0.18 -6.40 -0.39
CA GLU A 80 1.16 -7.48 -0.54
C GLU A 80 2.00 -7.34 -1.83
N GLU A 81 1.41 -6.78 -2.89
CA GLU A 81 2.14 -6.52 -4.14
C GLU A 81 2.83 -5.15 -4.12
N ALA A 82 2.28 -4.16 -3.41
CA ALA A 82 2.88 -2.83 -3.28
C ALA A 82 4.18 -2.83 -2.45
N GLU A 83 4.27 -3.64 -1.39
CA GLU A 83 5.42 -3.66 -0.49
C GLU A 83 6.76 -3.99 -1.16
N PRO A 84 6.89 -5.08 -1.94
CA PRO A 84 8.15 -5.40 -2.60
C PRO A 84 8.57 -4.31 -3.60
N LEU A 85 7.62 -3.62 -4.24
CA LEU A 85 7.91 -2.50 -5.13
C LEU A 85 8.51 -1.31 -4.36
N HIS A 86 7.87 -0.88 -3.27
CA HIS A 86 8.41 0.22 -2.47
C HIS A 86 9.75 -0.12 -1.80
N ARG A 87 9.94 -1.37 -1.34
CA ARG A 87 11.24 -1.82 -0.82
C ARG A 87 12.32 -1.79 -1.90
N ARG A 88 12.01 -2.28 -3.11
CA ARG A 88 12.94 -2.24 -4.25
C ARG A 88 13.32 -0.80 -4.63
N ALA A 89 12.34 0.10 -4.73
CA ALA A 89 12.61 1.51 -5.04
C ALA A 89 13.49 2.17 -3.96
N LEU A 90 13.22 1.89 -2.69
CA LEU A 90 14.02 2.38 -1.57
C LEU A 90 15.47 1.88 -1.64
N GLU A 91 15.67 0.56 -1.75
CA GLU A 91 17.02 -0.02 -1.81
C GLU A 91 17.82 0.50 -2.99
N GLY A 92 17.16 0.63 -4.15
CA GLY A 92 17.76 1.18 -5.35
C GLY A 92 18.20 2.64 -5.21
N ARG A 93 17.32 3.50 -4.67
CA ARG A 93 17.65 4.91 -4.43
C ARG A 93 18.68 5.11 -3.33
N GLU A 94 18.65 4.29 -2.28
CA GLU A 94 19.69 4.30 -1.25
C GLU A 94 21.08 4.02 -1.84
N LYS A 95 21.18 3.04 -2.75
CA LYS A 95 22.44 2.74 -3.44
C LYS A 95 22.87 3.82 -4.42
N ALA A 96 21.93 4.37 -5.21
CA ALA A 96 22.25 5.29 -6.30
C ALA A 96 22.48 6.74 -5.83
N LEU A 97 21.69 7.20 -4.85
CA LEU A 97 21.62 8.61 -4.45
C LEU A 97 22.08 8.82 -3.00
N GLY A 98 22.17 7.74 -2.21
CA GLY A 98 22.42 7.80 -0.78
C GLY A 98 21.14 8.00 0.04
N PHE A 99 21.26 7.76 1.34
CA PHE A 99 20.11 7.77 2.27
C PHE A 99 19.51 9.17 2.48
N GLU A 100 20.33 10.22 2.50
CA GLU A 100 19.90 11.59 2.79
C GLU A 100 19.26 12.29 1.57
N HIS A 101 19.22 11.64 0.40
CA HIS A 101 18.65 12.22 -0.80
C HIS A 101 17.12 12.36 -0.69
N PRO A 102 16.52 13.50 -1.11
CA PRO A 102 15.08 13.73 -1.02
C PRO A 102 14.21 12.60 -1.62
N ASP A 103 14.61 12.04 -2.76
CA ASP A 103 13.89 10.94 -3.41
C ASP A 103 13.96 9.63 -2.59
N THR A 104 15.11 9.37 -1.96
CA THR A 104 15.27 8.23 -1.06
C THR A 104 14.36 8.38 0.16
N LEU A 105 14.35 9.57 0.78
CA LEU A 105 13.51 9.85 1.93
C LEU A 105 12.01 9.82 1.58
N SER A 106 11.64 10.25 0.37
CA SER A 106 10.27 10.09 -0.15
C SER A 106 9.87 8.61 -0.24
N SER A 107 10.81 7.74 -0.67
CA SER A 107 10.60 6.29 -0.72
C SER A 107 10.41 5.69 0.67
N VAL A 108 11.20 6.15 1.66
CA VAL A 108 11.04 5.73 3.07
C VAL A 108 9.65 6.13 3.59
N ASN A 109 9.20 7.34 3.28
CA ASN A 109 7.87 7.78 3.67
C ASN A 109 6.76 6.93 3.04
N ASN A 110 6.85 6.64 1.74
CA ASN A 110 5.87 5.80 1.04
C ASN A 110 5.80 4.39 1.64
N LEU A 111 6.95 3.75 1.88
CA LEU A 111 7.00 2.45 2.55
C LEU A 111 6.43 2.52 3.97
N GLY A 112 6.74 3.58 4.73
CA GLY A 112 6.17 3.79 6.07
C GLY A 112 4.64 3.90 6.06
N VAL A 113 4.06 4.61 5.08
CA VAL A 113 2.59 4.74 4.96
C VAL A 113 1.98 3.39 4.59
N LEU A 114 2.57 2.66 3.64
CA LEU A 114 2.11 1.32 3.29
C LEU A 114 2.11 0.38 4.50
N LEU A 115 3.18 0.40 5.30
CA LEU A 115 3.28 -0.42 6.51
C LEU A 115 2.20 -0.05 7.54
N GLN A 116 1.86 1.23 7.69
CA GLN A 116 0.70 1.64 8.51
C GLN A 116 -0.62 1.10 7.96
N ASP A 117 -0.82 1.15 6.64
CA ASP A 117 -2.04 0.65 6.00
C ASP A 117 -2.19 -0.88 6.15
N GLN A 118 -1.07 -1.60 6.29
CA GLN A 118 -1.03 -3.03 6.63
C GLN A 118 -1.17 -3.33 8.14
N GLY A 119 -1.18 -2.30 9.00
CA GLY A 119 -1.17 -2.46 10.46
C GLY A 119 0.18 -2.87 11.05
N LYS A 120 1.28 -2.78 10.28
CA LYS A 120 2.66 -3.03 10.73
C LYS A 120 3.25 -1.77 11.38
N ASP A 121 2.60 -1.29 12.44
CA ASP A 121 2.92 0.01 13.06
C ASP A 121 4.35 0.11 13.62
N GLU A 122 4.93 -0.99 14.12
CA GLU A 122 6.31 -1.01 14.62
C GLU A 122 7.34 -0.80 13.50
N GLU A 123 7.16 -1.51 12.38
CA GLU A 123 8.02 -1.34 11.20
C GLU A 123 7.86 0.06 10.59
N ALA A 124 6.62 0.57 10.53
CA ALA A 124 6.35 1.93 10.07
C ALA A 124 7.04 2.97 10.94
N GLU A 125 6.96 2.86 12.28
CA GLU A 125 7.67 3.76 13.19
C GLU A 125 9.19 3.73 12.95
N ALA A 126 9.77 2.54 12.76
CA ALA A 126 11.19 2.40 12.46
C ALA A 126 11.58 3.15 11.17
N MET A 127 10.79 3.01 10.11
CA MET A 127 11.00 3.74 8.85
C MET A 127 10.93 5.26 9.05
N TYR A 128 9.88 5.77 9.69
CA TYR A 128 9.75 7.21 9.92
C TYR A 128 10.81 7.78 10.84
N ARG A 129 11.31 7.01 11.82
CA ARG A 129 12.41 7.46 12.70
C ARG A 129 13.70 7.64 11.89
N ARG A 130 14.01 6.68 11.03
CA ARG A 130 15.15 6.75 10.11
C ARG A 130 15.06 7.98 9.21
N ALA A 131 13.89 8.24 8.62
CA ALA A 131 13.65 9.43 7.79
C ALA A 131 13.73 10.74 8.60
N LEU A 132 13.21 10.76 9.83
CA LEU A 132 13.21 11.93 10.70
C LEU A 132 14.62 12.44 10.99
N GLU A 133 15.56 11.53 11.29
CA GLU A 133 16.96 11.88 11.56
C GLU A 133 17.61 12.55 10.33
N ALA A 134 17.39 11.99 9.14
CA ALA A 134 17.90 12.56 7.90
C ALA A 134 17.26 13.92 7.56
N TYR A 135 15.93 14.05 7.66
CA TYR A 135 15.23 15.30 7.39
C TYR A 135 15.61 16.40 8.38
N GLN A 136 15.79 16.08 9.66
CA GLN A 136 16.26 17.05 10.66
C GLN A 136 17.64 17.59 10.32
N LYS A 137 18.56 16.73 9.84
CA LYS A 137 19.92 17.12 9.48
C LYS A 137 19.97 17.94 8.18
N THR A 138 19.17 17.58 7.18
CA THR A 138 19.22 18.15 5.83
C THR A 138 18.34 19.38 5.65
N LEU A 139 17.11 19.35 6.17
CA LEU A 139 16.07 20.38 5.95
C LEU A 139 15.74 21.16 7.23
N GLY A 140 16.15 20.64 8.39
CA GLY A 140 15.91 21.26 9.69
C GLY A 140 14.64 20.77 10.40
N PRO A 141 14.48 21.12 11.69
CA PRO A 141 13.42 20.60 12.56
C PRO A 141 12.00 21.04 12.19
N GLU A 142 11.87 22.21 11.55
CA GLU A 142 10.57 22.83 11.20
C GLU A 142 10.16 22.59 9.74
N HIS A 143 10.95 21.84 8.97
CA HIS A 143 10.58 21.52 7.60
C HIS A 143 9.29 20.68 7.56
N PRO A 144 8.37 20.92 6.60
CA PRO A 144 7.12 20.16 6.48
C PRO A 144 7.30 18.64 6.53
N ASP A 145 8.33 18.10 5.87
CA ASP A 145 8.62 16.66 5.85
C ASP A 145 9.09 16.13 7.21
N THR A 146 9.92 16.90 7.91
CA THR A 146 10.33 16.61 9.29
C THR A 146 9.11 16.55 10.22
N LEU A 147 8.21 17.53 10.08
CA LEU A 147 6.96 17.58 10.84
C LEU A 147 6.01 16.43 10.47
N ALA A 148 5.94 16.04 9.21
CA ALA A 148 5.16 14.90 8.74
C ALA A 148 5.66 13.60 9.37
N CYS A 149 6.96 13.34 9.37
CA CYS A 149 7.56 12.19 10.02
C CYS A 149 7.22 12.15 11.52
N ARG A 150 7.34 13.27 12.24
CA ARG A 150 6.96 13.36 13.67
C ARG A 150 5.48 13.03 13.90
N LYS A 151 4.59 13.53 13.04
CA LYS A 151 3.15 13.24 13.11
C LYS A 151 2.88 11.75 12.89
N ASN A 152 3.53 11.14 11.90
CA ASN A 152 3.36 9.73 11.60
C ASN A 152 3.88 8.82 12.72
N ILE A 153 5.04 9.13 13.30
CA ILE A 153 5.58 8.45 14.50
C ILE A 153 4.59 8.56 15.66
N ALA A 154 4.07 9.77 15.93
CA ALA A 154 3.11 9.97 17.01
C ALA A 154 1.81 9.18 16.79
N ARG A 155 1.37 9.03 15.53
CA ARG A 155 0.24 8.19 15.15
C ARG A 155 0.52 6.71 15.43
N SER A 156 1.61 6.16 14.92
CA SER A 156 2.00 4.76 15.15
C SER A 156 2.10 4.43 16.64
N ARG A 157 2.74 5.30 17.44
CA ARG A 157 2.82 5.11 18.90
C ARG A 157 1.47 5.09 19.61
N LYS A 158 0.52 5.93 19.17
CA LYS A 158 -0.84 5.93 19.72
C LYS A 158 -1.55 4.62 19.39
N LEU A 159 -1.40 4.09 18.17
CA LEU A 159 -1.97 2.82 17.75
C LEU A 159 -1.35 1.64 18.53
N LEU A 160 -0.03 1.60 18.67
CA LEU A 160 0.67 0.60 19.48
C LEU A 160 0.23 0.64 20.94
N ARG A 161 0.13 1.82 21.54
CA ARG A 161 -0.37 1.97 22.92
C ARG A 161 -1.81 1.49 23.05
N TRP A 162 -2.67 1.82 22.09
CA TRP A 162 -4.05 1.35 22.08
C TRP A 162 -4.12 -0.18 21.97
N ALA A 163 -3.35 -0.77 21.05
CA ALA A 163 -3.28 -2.23 20.89
C ALA A 163 -2.81 -2.91 22.18
N GLN A 164 -1.77 -2.37 22.82
CA GLN A 164 -1.29 -2.87 24.12
C GLN A 164 -2.36 -2.78 25.20
N HIS A 165 -3.07 -1.65 25.29
CA HIS A 165 -4.15 -1.46 26.27
C HIS A 165 -5.29 -2.47 26.04
N VAL A 166 -5.72 -2.67 24.79
CA VAL A 166 -6.76 -3.65 24.45
C VAL A 166 -6.37 -5.06 24.87
N LEU A 167 -5.13 -5.48 24.55
CA LEU A 167 -4.58 -6.78 24.95
C LEU A 167 -4.57 -6.95 26.47
N THR A 168 -4.13 -5.92 27.20
CA THR A 168 -4.12 -5.96 28.67
C THR A 168 -5.54 -6.03 29.23
N THR A 169 -6.50 -5.27 28.71
CA THR A 169 -7.88 -5.29 29.22
C THR A 169 -8.64 -6.59 28.92
N GLN A 170 -8.41 -7.23 27.76
CA GLN A 170 -9.01 -8.54 27.47
C GLN A 170 -8.43 -9.66 28.32
N SER A 171 -7.23 -9.46 28.89
CA SER A 171 -6.59 -10.44 29.77
C SER A 171 -7.07 -10.35 31.24
N VAL A 172 -7.92 -9.37 31.59
CA VAL A 172 -8.46 -9.20 32.96
C VAL A 172 -9.89 -9.75 33.11
N GLU A 173 -10.52 -10.27 32.04
CA GLU A 173 -11.86 -10.87 32.09
C GLU A 173 -11.85 -12.40 32.23
N ASP A 174 -10.91 -12.96 33.01
CA ASP A 174 -11.03 -14.35 33.48
C ASP A 174 -11.19 -14.37 35.01
N PRO A 175 -12.42 -14.18 35.53
CA PRO A 175 -12.70 -14.48 36.92
C PRO A 175 -12.82 -16.00 37.04
N SER A 176 -11.68 -16.64 37.28
CA SER A 176 -11.69 -17.91 37.99
C SER A 176 -12.33 -17.68 39.36
N ASP A 177 -13.58 -18.09 39.54
CA ASP A 177 -13.95 -18.85 40.73
C ASP A 177 -15.25 -19.66 40.53
N GLU A 178 -15.10 -20.96 40.84
CA GLU A 178 -16.10 -22.00 41.17
C GLU A 178 -16.54 -23.01 40.07
N HIS A 179 -15.81 -24.14 40.06
CA HIS A 179 -16.21 -25.48 39.59
C HIS A 179 -17.14 -26.19 40.60
N PRO A 180 -18.04 -27.14 40.21
CA PRO A 180 -17.60 -28.52 39.94
C PRO A 180 -18.31 -29.31 38.81
N SER A 181 -17.51 -30.13 38.12
CA SER A 181 -17.72 -31.51 37.63
C SER A 181 -19.04 -31.95 36.96
N VAL A 182 -19.00 -32.48 35.70
CA VAL A 182 -19.31 -33.89 35.33
C VAL A 182 -18.85 -34.22 33.88
N GLU A 183 -18.19 -35.38 33.72
CA GLU A 183 -18.09 -36.38 32.62
C GLU A 183 -17.88 -36.05 31.10
N GLU A 184 -16.79 -36.66 30.59
CA GLU A 184 -16.60 -37.47 29.37
C GLU A 184 -17.42 -37.22 28.07
N THR A 185 -16.74 -36.99 26.94
CA THR A 185 -16.35 -38.05 25.97
C THR A 185 -15.73 -37.45 24.69
N SER A 186 -14.81 -38.23 24.13
CA SER A 186 -14.05 -38.07 22.88
C SER A 186 -14.92 -38.01 21.61
N THR A 187 -14.55 -37.19 20.61
CA THR A 187 -14.68 -37.53 19.17
C THR A 187 -13.89 -36.56 18.25
N LEU A 188 -13.29 -37.14 17.20
CA LEU A 188 -12.43 -36.53 16.16
C LEU A 188 -13.22 -35.78 15.05
N ALA A 189 -12.66 -34.62 14.62
CA ALA A 189 -12.68 -33.97 13.28
C ALA A 189 -14.04 -33.50 12.66
N PRO A 190 -14.10 -32.48 11.75
CA PRO A 190 -13.06 -31.95 10.85
C PRO A 190 -12.82 -30.42 10.88
N LYS A 191 -11.76 -29.97 10.18
CA LYS A 191 -11.37 -28.56 9.98
C LYS A 191 -12.53 -27.74 9.39
N GLN A 192 -13.20 -26.95 10.22
CA GLN A 192 -14.11 -25.90 9.78
C GLN A 192 -13.43 -24.53 9.92
N ASN A 193 -13.64 -23.71 8.89
CA ASN A 193 -13.24 -22.31 8.81
C ASN A 193 -13.64 -21.59 10.11
N LYS A 194 -12.65 -21.08 10.87
CA LYS A 194 -12.92 -20.36 12.11
C LYS A 194 -13.79 -19.14 11.80
N PRO A 195 -14.96 -18.96 12.46
CA PRO A 195 -15.73 -17.74 12.30
C PRO A 195 -14.88 -16.57 12.82
N SER A 196 -14.81 -15.50 12.04
CA SER A 196 -14.06 -14.31 12.43
C SER A 196 -14.56 -13.78 13.76
N THR A 197 -13.63 -13.51 14.68
CA THR A 197 -13.95 -13.04 16.04
C THR A 197 -14.65 -11.69 15.98
N PRO A 198 -15.45 -11.32 17.00
CA PRO A 198 -16.08 -10.00 17.08
C PRO A 198 -15.06 -8.85 16.93
N ALA A 199 -13.83 -9.05 17.40
CA ALA A 199 -12.70 -8.14 17.21
C ALA A 199 -12.28 -7.99 15.74
N GLN A 200 -12.23 -9.08 14.98
CA GLN A 200 -11.93 -9.04 13.53
C GLN A 200 -13.04 -8.33 12.74
N LYS A 201 -14.31 -8.61 13.07
CA LYS A 201 -15.45 -7.91 12.45
C LYS A 201 -15.55 -6.43 12.82
N PHE A 202 -15.02 -6.04 13.98
CA PHE A 202 -15.01 -4.64 14.41
C PHE A 202 -13.87 -3.84 13.76
N LEU A 203 -12.68 -4.45 13.62
CA LEU A 203 -11.55 -3.86 12.89
C LEU A 203 -11.89 -3.64 11.41
N GLU A 204 -12.63 -4.55 10.77
CA GLU A 204 -13.11 -4.40 9.38
C GLU A 204 -14.09 -3.22 9.17
N ASN A 205 -14.76 -2.74 10.21
CA ASN A 205 -15.85 -1.76 10.10
C ASN A 205 -15.56 -0.40 10.77
N HIS A 206 -14.39 -0.22 11.40
CA HIS A 206 -14.07 0.99 12.14
C HIS A 206 -13.68 2.15 11.20
N PRO A 207 -14.16 3.39 11.41
CA PRO A 207 -13.92 4.53 10.51
C PRO A 207 -12.44 4.92 10.32
N LEU A 208 -11.54 4.47 11.20
CA LEU A 208 -10.08 4.63 11.04
C LEU A 208 -9.42 3.58 10.11
N PHE A 209 -10.12 2.49 9.80
CA PHE A 209 -9.65 1.36 8.97
C PHE A 209 -10.56 1.12 7.74
N ARG A 210 -11.46 2.07 7.44
CA ARG A 210 -12.43 2.01 6.33
C ARG A 210 -11.75 2.27 4.99
N GLY A 211 -10.87 1.37 4.58
CA GLY A 211 -10.03 1.51 3.41
C GLY A 211 -9.93 0.27 2.54
N SER A 212 -10.79 -0.73 2.70
CA SER A 212 -10.82 -1.89 1.80
C SER A 212 -11.93 -2.87 2.18
N ARG A 213 -13.17 -2.61 1.73
CA ARG A 213 -14.18 -3.65 1.41
C ARG A 213 -15.55 -3.02 1.07
N SER A 214 -15.75 -2.82 -0.24
CA SER A 214 -17.02 -3.04 -0.93
C SER A 214 -16.64 -3.31 -2.39
N ALA A 215 -16.44 -4.57 -2.75
CA ALA A 215 -17.42 -5.39 -3.49
C ALA A 215 -17.75 -4.74 -4.85
N GLN A 216 -17.15 -5.20 -5.95
CA GLN A 216 -17.67 -6.36 -6.70
C GLN A 216 -19.14 -6.64 -6.40
N ALA A 217 -20.01 -5.96 -7.14
CA ALA A 217 -21.35 -6.41 -7.45
C ALA A 217 -21.65 -6.00 -8.89
N VAL A 218 -21.15 -6.80 -9.84
CA VAL A 218 -21.65 -6.78 -11.22
C VAL A 218 -22.95 -7.60 -11.20
N PRO A 219 -24.12 -7.02 -11.55
CA PRO A 219 -25.32 -7.82 -11.70
C PRO A 219 -25.16 -8.73 -12.92
N ARG A 220 -25.44 -10.02 -12.73
CA ARG A 220 -25.60 -11.00 -13.82
C ARG A 220 -26.67 -10.48 -14.78
N ARG A 221 -26.31 -10.31 -16.05
CA ARG A 221 -27.27 -10.17 -17.15
C ARG A 221 -27.61 -11.57 -17.62
N ASP A 222 -28.65 -12.13 -17.04
CA ASP A 222 -29.50 -13.12 -17.71
C ASP A 222 -30.92 -12.52 -17.68
N ASP A 223 -31.68 -12.81 -18.73
CA ASP A 223 -33.08 -12.44 -19.00
C ASP A 223 -33.33 -11.06 -19.65
N LEU A 224 -33.19 -10.99 -20.97
CA LEU A 224 -34.22 -10.45 -21.86
C LEU A 224 -34.12 -11.16 -23.23
N ASP A 225 -34.88 -12.26 -23.36
CA ASP A 225 -35.49 -12.66 -24.61
C ASP A 225 -36.46 -11.57 -25.11
N GLU A 226 -36.65 -11.49 -26.43
CA GLU A 226 -37.84 -11.08 -27.23
C GLU A 226 -38.69 -9.91 -26.70
N VAL A 227 -39.07 -8.89 -27.48
CA VAL A 227 -39.98 -8.94 -28.64
C VAL A 227 -39.94 -7.59 -29.39
N ASP A 228 -40.10 -7.67 -30.72
CA ASP A 228 -40.43 -6.65 -31.75
C ASP A 228 -39.55 -5.39 -31.94
#